data_AF-A0A316U168-F1
#
_entry.id   AF-A0A316U168-F1
#
_cell.length_a   1.000
_cell.length_b   1.000
_cell.length_c   1.000
_cell.angle_alpha   90.00
_cell.angle_beta   90.00
_cell.angle_gamma   90.00
#
_symmetry.space_group_name_H-M   'P 1'
#
loop_
_entity.id
_entity.type
_entity.pdbx_description
1 polymer ?
#
loop_
_entity_poly.entity_id
_entity_poly.type
_entity_poly.pdbx_seq_one_letter_code
_entity_poly.pdbx_strand_id
1 'polypeptide(L)'
;MPPLGHPLRPAAINLYKRLHRLGRDYPEPSYDFLGKLRAASRRNAAATEEEEVRKWLKLGEWIYKETETLYSLKKYRTLRRRYVQDD
;
A
#
# COMPACT_ATOMS: atom_id res chain seq x y z
N MET A 1 1.08 13.88 -0.67
CA MET A 1 1.31 13.72 -2.11
C MET A 1 2.05 14.96 -2.57
N PRO A 2 3.31 14.83 -2.99
CA PRO A 2 4.20 15.97 -3.22
C PRO A 2 3.57 16.99 -4.19
N PRO A 3 3.84 18.30 -4.07
CA PRO A 3 3.20 19.34 -4.89
C PRO A 3 3.48 19.18 -6.40
N LEU A 4 2.69 19.85 -7.24
CA LEU A 4 2.91 19.88 -8.68
C LEU A 4 4.33 20.40 -8.99
N GLY A 5 5.00 19.80 -9.97
CA GLY A 5 6.39 20.11 -10.31
C GLY A 5 7.45 19.34 -9.49
N HIS A 6 7.07 18.69 -8.39
CA HIS A 6 8.03 17.91 -7.60
C HIS A 6 8.50 16.65 -8.39
N PRO A 7 9.81 16.38 -8.49
CA PRO A 7 10.37 15.31 -9.33
C PRO A 7 9.85 13.91 -8.94
N LEU A 8 9.61 13.68 -7.64
CA LEU A 8 9.08 12.41 -7.12
C LEU A 8 7.54 12.30 -7.13
N ARG A 9 6.80 13.30 -7.62
CA ARG A 9 5.33 13.25 -7.68
C ARG A 9 4.81 12.09 -8.56
N PRO A 10 5.38 11.76 -9.73
CA PRO A 10 4.95 10.61 -10.51
C PRO A 10 5.08 9.28 -9.75
N ALA A 11 6.19 9.09 -9.02
CA ALA A 11 6.40 7.93 -8.18
C ALA A 11 5.34 7.82 -7.06
N ALA A 12 5.01 8.95 -6.43
CA ALA A 12 3.94 9.04 -5.42
C ALA A 12 2.56 8.70 -6.00
N ILE A 13 2.23 9.19 -7.20
CA ILE A 13 0.99 8.84 -7.91
C ILE A 13 0.90 7.33 -8.14
N ASN A 14 1.98 6.74 -8.65
CA ASN A 14 2.02 5.31 -8.95
C ASN A 14 1.87 4.47 -7.69
N LEU A 15 2.57 4.82 -6.61
CA LEU A 15 2.43 4.16 -5.32
C LEU A 15 1.00 4.27 -4.77
N TYR A 16 0.40 5.46 -4.83
CA TYR A 16 -0.99 5.67 -4.41
C TYR A 16 -1.97 4.76 -5.18
N LYS A 17 -1.84 4.68 -6.52
CA LYS A 17 -2.69 3.82 -7.35
C LYS A 17 -2.53 2.33 -7.00
N ARG A 18 -1.30 1.88 -6.77
CA ARG A 18 -1.01 0.49 -6.36
C ARG A 18 -1.66 0.17 -5.01
N LEU A 19 -1.43 1.01 -3.99
CA LEU A 19 -2.03 0.85 -2.67
C LEU A 19 -3.56 0.97 -2.70
N HIS A 20 -4.11 1.88 -3.50
CA HIS A 20 -5.55 2.03 -3.64
C HIS A 20 -6.18 0.78 -4.26
N ARG A 21 -5.53 0.14 -5.24
CA ARG A 21 -6.03 -1.11 -5.82
C ARG A 21 -6.01 -2.22 -4.78
N LEU A 22 -4.89 -2.37 -4.07
CA LEU A 22 -4.71 -3.38 -3.03
C LEU A 22 -5.68 -3.22 -1.85
N GLY A 23 -6.00 -1.96 -1.50
CA GLY A 23 -6.90 -1.61 -0.41
C GLY A 23 -8.38 -1.82 -0.72
N ARG A 24 -8.79 -1.97 -1.99
CA ARG A 24 -10.20 -2.28 -2.34
C ARG A 24 -10.59 -3.68 -1.90
N ASP A 25 -9.67 -4.62 -1.98
CA ASP A 25 -9.89 -6.03 -1.67
C ASP A 25 -9.51 -6.37 -0.22
N TYR A 26 -9.23 -5.36 0.61
CA TYR A 26 -8.71 -5.54 1.96
C TYR A 26 -9.70 -6.36 2.81
N PRO A 27 -9.25 -7.46 3.45
CA PRO A 27 -10.17 -8.44 4.03
C PRO A 27 -10.95 -7.92 5.24
N GLU A 28 -10.51 -6.83 5.87
CA GLU A 28 -11.15 -6.22 7.03
C GLU A 28 -11.84 -4.89 6.66
N PRO A 29 -13.18 -4.86 6.52
CA PRO A 29 -13.91 -3.65 6.12
C PRO A 29 -13.83 -2.51 7.15
N SER A 30 -13.73 -2.84 8.43
CA SER A 30 -13.64 -1.88 9.54
C SER A 30 -12.31 -1.11 9.58
N TYR A 31 -11.27 -1.61 8.91
CA TYR A 31 -9.93 -1.01 8.97
C TYR A 31 -9.85 0.34 8.22
N ASP A 32 -10.78 0.63 7.31
CA ASP A 32 -10.81 1.82 6.42
C ASP A 32 -9.44 2.12 5.78
N PHE A 33 -8.91 1.14 5.04
CA PHE A 33 -7.60 1.26 4.39
C PHE A 33 -7.53 2.47 3.45
N LEU A 34 -8.58 2.67 2.64
CA LEU A 34 -8.62 3.75 1.65
C LEU A 34 -8.73 5.13 2.32
N GLY A 35 -9.48 5.25 3.42
CA GLY A 35 -9.53 6.47 4.21
C GLY A 35 -8.17 6.84 4.80
N LYS A 36 -7.46 5.86 5.39
CA LYS A 36 -6.09 6.05 5.90
C LYS A 36 -5.12 6.45 4.79
N LEU A 37 -5.18 5.80 3.63
CA LEU A 37 -4.35 6.12 2.47
C LEU A 37 -4.59 7.56 1.97
N ARG A 38 -5.86 7.98 1.88
CA ARG A 38 -6.24 9.35 1.53
C ARG A 38 -5.73 10.35 2.56
N ALA A 39 -5.90 10.07 3.85
CA ALA A 39 -5.44 10.93 4.94
C ALA A 39 -3.91 11.09 4.93
N ALA A 40 -3.16 10.00 4.80
CA ALA A 40 -1.70 10.04 4.67
C ALA A 40 -1.26 10.83 3.43
N SER A 41 -1.95 10.65 2.32
CA SER A 41 -1.67 11.39 1.08
C SER A 41 -1.95 12.89 1.22
N ARG A 42 -2.99 13.29 1.96
CA ARG A 42 -3.29 14.69 2.24
C ARG A 42 -2.29 15.32 3.22
N ARG A 43 -1.91 14.62 4.28
CA ARG A 43 -0.92 15.11 5.28
C ARG A 43 0.41 15.47 4.62
N ASN A 44 0.86 14.65 3.67
CA ASN A 44 2.11 14.87 2.94
C ASN A 44 1.92 15.74 1.67
N ALA A 45 0.83 16.50 1.54
CA ALA A 45 0.53 17.26 0.31
C ALA A 45 1.49 18.44 0.08
N ALA A 46 1.94 19.06 1.16
CA ALA A 46 2.84 20.21 1.15
C ALA A 46 4.32 19.83 1.34
N ALA A 47 4.66 18.53 1.29
CA ALA A 47 6.04 18.07 1.45
C ALA A 47 6.88 18.48 0.23
N THR A 48 7.78 19.43 0.43
CA THR A 48 8.68 19.98 -0.60
C THR A 48 10.07 19.33 -0.54
N GLU A 49 10.48 18.88 0.65
CA GLU A 49 11.78 18.27 0.87
C GLU A 49 11.87 16.87 0.25
N GLU A 50 12.88 16.66 -0.60
CA GLU A 50 13.01 15.42 -1.35
C GLU A 50 13.23 14.21 -0.44
N GLU A 51 14.00 14.37 0.63
CA GLU A 51 14.26 13.29 1.60
C GLU A 51 12.99 12.84 2.32
N GLU A 52 12.11 13.76 2.68
CA GLU A 52 10.84 13.43 3.34
C GLU A 52 9.94 12.64 2.40
N VAL A 53 9.87 13.06 1.14
CA VAL A 53 9.10 12.36 0.11
C VAL A 53 9.67 10.95 -0.11
N ARG A 54 11.00 10.80 -0.17
CA ARG A 54 11.66 9.48 -0.29
C ARG A 54 11.37 8.57 0.90
N LYS A 55 11.43 9.10 2.14
CA LYS A 55 11.11 8.34 3.35
C LYS A 55 9.67 7.83 3.31
N TRP A 56 8.71 8.69 2.95
CA TRP A 56 7.31 8.29 2.84
C TRP A 56 7.05 7.30 1.71
N LEU A 57 7.69 7.47 0.54
CA LEU A 57 7.61 6.52 -0.56
C LEU A 57 8.12 5.13 -0.13
N LYS A 58 9.27 5.08 0.54
CA LYS A 58 9.84 3.83 1.06
C LYS A 58 8.89 3.14 2.05
N LEU A 59 8.28 3.92 2.94
CA LEU A 59 7.27 3.40 3.87
C LEU A 59 6.06 2.81 3.13
N GLY A 60 5.52 3.54 2.15
CA GLY A 60 4.37 3.05 1.40
C GLY A 60 4.68 1.81 0.55
N GLU A 61 5.91 1.68 0.03
CA GLU A 61 6.36 0.47 -0.64
C GLU A 61 6.47 -0.73 0.30
N TRP A 62 6.94 -0.50 1.53
CA TRP A 62 6.97 -1.53 2.55
C TRP A 62 5.55 -2.02 2.90
N ILE A 63 4.61 -1.09 3.11
CA ILE A 63 3.19 -1.41 3.36
C ILE A 63 2.59 -2.21 2.20
N TYR A 64 2.89 -1.83 0.96
CA TYR A 64 2.44 -2.55 -0.24
C TYR A 64 2.91 -4.01 -0.21
N LYS A 65 4.21 -4.24 0.01
CA LYS A 65 4.81 -5.59 0.04
C LYS A 65 4.26 -6.44 1.18
N GLU A 66 4.12 -5.87 2.37
CA GLU A 66 3.58 -6.57 3.53
C GLU A 66 2.13 -7.01 3.26
N THR A 67 1.32 -6.09 2.73
CA THR A 67 -0.08 -6.38 2.40
C THR A 67 -0.20 -7.43 1.28
N GLU A 68 0.61 -7.33 0.22
CA GLU A 68 0.70 -8.33 -0.86
C GLU A 68 1.12 -9.72 -0.33
N THR A 69 2.06 -9.75 0.63
CA THR A 69 2.50 -10.97 1.30
C THR A 69 1.35 -11.59 2.11
N LEU A 70 0.58 -10.79 2.84
CA LEU A 70 -0.58 -11.28 3.60
C LEU A 70 -1.62 -11.93 2.68
N TYR A 71 -1.91 -11.33 1.52
CA TYR A 71 -2.79 -11.97 0.52
C TYR A 71 -2.23 -13.28 0.00
N SER A 72 -0.94 -13.31 -0.30
CA SER A 72 -0.24 -14.50 -0.80
C SER A 72 -0.27 -15.63 0.24
N LEU A 73 -0.03 -15.31 1.51
CA LEU A 73 -0.13 -16.24 2.63
C LEU A 73 -1.55 -16.77 2.83
N LYS A 74 -2.57 -15.90 2.73
CA LYS A 74 -3.98 -16.32 2.79
C LYS A 74 -4.28 -17.31 1.67
N LYS A 75 -3.88 -17.01 0.43
CA LYS A 75 -4.06 -17.91 -0.72
C LYS A 75 -3.34 -19.25 -0.51
N TYR A 76 -2.08 -19.21 -0.07
CA TYR A 76 -1.32 -20.42 0.23
C TYR A 76 -1.98 -21.28 1.31
N ARG A 77 -2.42 -20.68 2.43
CA ARG A 77 -3.13 -21.38 3.52
C ARG A 77 -4.42 -22.06 3.01
N THR A 78 -5.18 -21.38 2.15
CA THR A 78 -6.39 -21.97 1.55
C THR A 78 -6.07 -23.14 0.63
N LEU A 79 -5.06 -23.01 -0.24
CA LEU A 79 -4.63 -24.08 -1.15
C LEU A 79 -4.09 -25.29 -0.37
N ARG A 80 -3.25 -25.06 0.63
CA ARG A 80 -2.69 -26.11 1.48
C ARG A 80 -3.80 -26.92 2.15
N ARG A 81 -4.78 -26.26 2.79
CA ARG A 81 -5.92 -26.96 3.42
C ARG A 81 -6.77 -27.77 2.45
N ARG A 82 -6.86 -27.36 1.18
CA ARG A 82 -7.73 -28.01 0.20
C ARG A 82 -7.04 -29.20 -0.49
N TYR A 83 -5.74 -29.12 -0.71
CA TYR A 83 -5.03 -30.04 -1.60
C TYR A 83 -3.89 -30.82 -0.94
N VAL A 84 -3.39 -30.37 0.21
CA VAL A 84 -2.40 -31.14 0.97
C VAL A 84 -3.19 -32.01 1.94
N GLN A 85 -3.41 -33.27 1.56
CA GLN A 85 -3.76 -34.33 2.51
C GLN A 85 -2.56 -34.48 3.44
N ASP A 86 -2.78 -34.47 4.75
CA ASP A 86 -1.73 -34.82 5.71
C ASP A 86 -1.54 -36.35 5.61
N ASP A 87 -0.64 -36.81 4.72
CA ASP A 87 -0.12 -38.19 4.73
C ASP A 87 0.79 -38.41 5.95
#